data_AF-A0AA88J9K9-F1
#
_entry.id   AF-A0AA88J9K9-F1
#
_cell.length_a   1.000
_cell.length_b   1.000
_cell.length_c   1.000
_cell.angle_alpha   90.00
_cell.angle_beta   90.00
_cell.angle_gamma   90.00
#
_symmetry.space_group_name_H-M   'P 1'
#
loop_
_entity.id
_entity.type
_entity.pdbx_description
1 polymer ?
#
loop_
_entity_poly.entity_id
_entity_poly.type
_entity_poly.pdbx_seq_one_letter_code
_entity_poly.pdbx_strand_id
1 'polypeptide(L)'
;MSLWMIIPVILPVFTLTGIWVVYAMAVYNQHVCPVNNWLYNESCEEQLPFQRGPVLCCSLDNIPLISKCGTLPPESCFFSLICSTGSFMVMLIVLLYYAHVIEKHQNCVLNTASLSTRWICAAGLIMVGNFQVDFAKVLHYVGAGVAFPSSMLFVCIQSALTYRLAKTQ
;
A
#
# COMPACT_ATOMS: atom_id res chain seq x y z
N MET A 1 -24.59 2.68 -16.73
CA MET A 1 -23.58 2.15 -15.78
C MET A 1 -23.43 3.18 -14.67
N SER A 2 -23.62 2.77 -13.41
CA SER A 2 -23.69 3.68 -12.27
C SER A 2 -22.31 4.28 -11.95
N LEU A 3 -22.21 5.57 -11.66
CA LEU A 3 -20.96 6.29 -11.29
C LEU A 3 -20.18 5.61 -10.15
N TRP A 4 -20.87 4.81 -9.34
CA TRP A 4 -20.34 4.00 -8.25
C TRP A 4 -19.26 2.99 -8.68
N MET A 5 -19.27 2.56 -9.95
CA MET A 5 -18.24 1.66 -10.49
C MET A 5 -16.86 2.34 -10.60
N ILE A 6 -16.81 3.68 -10.58
CA ILE A 6 -15.57 4.44 -10.74
C ILE A 6 -14.83 4.56 -9.39
N ILE A 7 -15.56 4.52 -8.28
CA ILE A 7 -15.01 4.72 -6.93
C ILE A 7 -13.89 3.71 -6.58
N PRO A 8 -14.03 2.39 -6.86
CA PRO A 8 -12.97 1.42 -6.59
C PRO A 8 -11.73 1.59 -7.48
N VAL A 9 -11.85 2.27 -8.62
CA VAL A 9 -10.74 2.49 -9.59
C VAL A 9 -9.97 3.75 -9.25
N ILE A 10 -10.65 4.79 -8.75
CA ILE A 10 -10.03 6.05 -8.32
C ILE A 10 -8.94 5.77 -7.27
N LEU A 11 -9.28 5.03 -6.22
CA LEU A 11 -8.37 4.76 -5.11
C LEU A 11 -6.99 4.21 -5.55
N PRO A 12 -6.89 3.09 -6.29
CA PRO A 12 -5.59 2.55 -6.70
C PRO A 12 -4.85 3.48 -7.65
N VAL A 13 -5.53 4.23 -8.52
CA VAL A 13 -4.89 5.20 -9.42
C VAL A 13 -4.19 6.29 -8.60
N PHE A 14 -4.89 6.85 -7.61
CA PHE A 14 -4.32 7.89 -6.74
C PHE A 14 -3.20 7.35 -5.85
N THR A 15 -3.35 6.17 -5.24
CA THR A 15 -2.31 5.62 -4.36
C THR A 15 -1.06 5.19 -5.12
N LEU A 16 -1.20 4.55 -6.29
CA LEU A 16 -0.06 4.17 -7.12
C LEU A 16 0.71 5.41 -7.59
N THR A 17 -0.01 6.42 -8.09
CA THR A 17 0.60 7.69 -8.51
C THR A 17 1.33 8.35 -7.34
N GLY A 18 0.69 8.38 -6.16
CA GLY A 18 1.29 8.93 -4.94
C GLY A 18 2.58 8.20 -4.53
N ILE A 19 2.59 6.87 -4.57
CA ILE A 19 3.79 6.08 -4.25
C ILE A 19 4.92 6.36 -5.23
N TRP A 20 4.63 6.50 -6.53
CA TRP A 20 5.63 6.89 -7.52
C TRP A 20 6.20 8.28 -7.26
N VAL A 21 5.38 9.23 -6.82
CA VAL A 21 5.84 10.56 -6.41
C VAL A 21 6.77 10.47 -5.20
N VAL A 22 6.41 9.70 -4.17
CA VAL A 22 7.28 9.43 -3.01
C VAL A 22 8.61 8.84 -3.43
N TYR A 23 8.60 7.85 -4.33
CA TYR A 23 9.82 7.26 -4.89
C TYR A 23 10.68 8.29 -5.64
N ALA A 24 10.07 9.09 -6.53
CA ALA A 24 10.80 10.10 -7.29
C ALA A 24 11.44 11.16 -6.38
N MET A 25 10.73 11.59 -5.32
CA MET A 25 11.29 12.51 -4.32
C MET A 25 12.46 11.87 -3.57
N ALA A 26 12.32 10.63 -3.12
CA ALA A 26 13.38 9.93 -2.40
C ALA A 26 14.65 9.75 -3.25
N VAL A 27 14.50 9.48 -4.56
CA VAL A 27 15.63 9.43 -5.51
C VAL A 27 16.24 10.81 -5.72
N TYR A 28 15.40 11.84 -5.89
CA TYR A 28 15.86 13.22 -6.09
C TYR A 28 16.67 13.74 -4.89
N ASN A 29 16.22 13.44 -3.66
CA ASN A 29 16.89 13.80 -2.42
C ASN A 29 18.03 12.83 -2.04
N GLN A 30 18.35 11.86 -2.89
CA GLN A 30 19.41 10.87 -2.66
C GLN A 30 19.21 10.00 -1.39
N HIS A 31 17.99 9.92 -0.88
CA HIS A 31 17.62 9.06 0.25
C HIS A 31 17.51 7.59 -0.15
N VAL A 32 17.26 7.30 -1.43
CA VAL A 32 17.26 5.95 -2.00
C VAL A 32 17.91 5.93 -3.37
N CYS A 33 18.35 4.75 -3.77
CA CYS A 33 18.94 4.54 -5.08
C CYS A 33 17.90 4.37 -6.19
N PRO A 34 18.22 4.75 -7.43
CA PRO A 34 17.43 4.35 -8.59
C PRO A 34 17.32 2.82 -8.69
N VAL A 35 16.14 2.29 -9.04
CA VAL A 35 15.90 0.84 -9.11
C VAL A 35 16.83 0.16 -10.14
N ASN A 36 17.21 0.88 -11.20
CA ASN A 36 18.12 0.39 -12.23
C ASN A 36 19.61 0.42 -11.83
N ASN A 37 19.96 1.04 -10.70
CA ASN A 37 21.33 1.25 -10.25
C ASN A 37 21.61 0.64 -8.86
N TRP A 38 20.64 -0.07 -8.28
CA TRP A 38 20.80 -0.76 -7.01
C TRP A 38 21.16 -2.23 -7.22
N LEU A 39 22.18 -2.70 -6.51
CA LEU A 39 22.65 -4.09 -6.56
C LEU A 39 22.54 -4.72 -5.16
N TYR A 40 22.00 -5.93 -5.11
CA TYR A 40 21.77 -6.68 -3.86
C TYR A 40 23.06 -7.40 -3.43
N ASN A 41 23.40 -7.31 -2.14
CA ASN A 41 24.47 -8.08 -1.47
C ASN A 41 25.92 -7.79 -1.88
N GLU A 42 26.19 -6.71 -2.63
CA GLU A 42 27.54 -6.24 -2.94
C GLU A 42 27.82 -4.96 -2.15
N SER A 43 28.77 -4.99 -1.21
CA SER A 43 29.32 -3.78 -0.60
C SER A 43 30.32 -3.14 -1.56
N CYS A 44 30.25 -1.82 -1.76
CA CYS A 44 31.11 -1.07 -2.66
C CYS A 44 32.57 -1.00 -2.17
N GLU A 45 33.27 -2.14 -2.09
CA GLU A 45 34.75 -2.16 -1.98
C GLU A 45 35.40 -1.76 -3.31
N GLU A 46 34.73 -2.01 -4.45
CA GLU A 46 35.14 -1.53 -5.78
C GLU A 46 33.99 -0.78 -6.49
N GLN A 47 34.34 0.25 -7.28
CA GLN A 47 33.37 0.97 -8.10
C GLN A 47 32.81 0.05 -9.19
N LEU A 48 31.56 -0.38 -9.06
CA LEU A 48 30.89 -1.18 -10.08
C LEU A 48 30.70 -0.35 -11.36
N PRO A 49 30.99 -0.91 -12.56
CA PRO A 49 30.99 -0.17 -13.83
C PRO A 49 29.62 0.43 -14.21
N PHE A 50 28.54 -0.03 -13.59
CA PHE A 50 27.17 0.48 -13.78
C PHE A 50 26.81 1.67 -12.87
N GLN A 51 27.58 1.94 -11.81
CA GLN A 51 27.31 3.03 -10.85
C GLN A 51 27.98 4.35 -11.27
N ARG A 52 27.43 5.05 -12.27
CA ARG A 52 27.96 6.37 -12.75
C ARG A 52 27.41 7.60 -12.01
N GLY A 53 26.99 7.46 -10.75
CA GLY A 53 26.42 8.57 -9.95
C GLY A 53 27.36 9.04 -8.82
N PRO A 54 27.13 10.23 -8.23
CA PRO A 54 27.90 10.73 -7.08
C PRO A 54 27.65 9.93 -5.79
N VAL A 55 26.62 9.08 -5.73
CA VAL A 55 26.24 8.27 -4.57
C VAL A 55 26.42 6.78 -4.90
N LEU A 56 27.22 6.09 -4.09
CA LEU A 56 27.46 4.65 -4.20
C LEU A 56 26.27 3.87 -3.62
N CYS A 57 25.61 3.09 -4.48
CA CYS A 57 24.31 2.46 -4.24
C CYS A 57 24.40 1.01 -3.77
N CYS A 58 25.27 0.76 -2.78
CA CYS A 58 25.60 -0.58 -2.27
C CYS A 58 25.15 -0.83 -0.81
N SER A 59 24.65 0.18 -0.10
CA SER A 59 24.21 0.00 1.29
C SER A 59 22.75 -0.45 1.37
N LEU A 60 22.45 -1.25 2.40
CA LEU A 60 21.10 -1.55 2.87
C LEU A 60 20.31 -0.30 3.28
N ASP A 61 21.00 0.81 3.56
CA ASP A 61 20.36 2.07 3.96
C ASP A 61 19.63 2.74 2.78
N ASN A 62 20.15 2.62 1.57
CA ASN A 62 19.65 3.30 0.36
C ASN A 62 18.81 2.40 -0.56
N ILE A 63 18.35 1.25 -0.05
CA ILE A 63 17.57 0.28 -0.82
C ILE A 63 16.25 0.89 -1.32
N PRO A 64 15.87 0.75 -2.60
CA PRO A 64 14.65 1.34 -3.17
C PRO A 64 13.37 0.58 -2.83
N LEU A 65 13.14 0.31 -1.54
CA LEU A 65 11.87 -0.21 -1.05
C LEU A 65 10.89 0.94 -0.79
N ILE A 66 9.59 0.71 -1.01
CA ILE A 66 8.55 1.73 -0.77
C ILE A 66 8.62 2.29 0.66
N SER A 67 8.80 1.41 1.66
CA SER A 67 8.92 1.80 3.06
C SER A 67 10.16 2.66 3.35
N LYS A 68 11.28 2.39 2.66
CA LYS A 68 12.49 3.21 2.73
C LYS A 68 12.31 4.56 2.07
N CYS A 69 11.66 4.61 0.91
CA CYS A 69 11.34 5.87 0.22
C CYS A 69 10.51 6.81 1.09
N GLY A 70 9.59 6.27 1.91
CA GLY A 70 8.75 7.03 2.83
C GLY A 70 9.33 7.21 4.24
N THR A 71 10.64 7.03 4.44
CA THR A 71 11.22 7.09 5.80
C THR A 71 11.61 8.50 6.24
N LEU A 72 12.28 9.26 5.38
CA LEU A 72 12.82 10.58 5.73
C LEU A 72 11.86 11.70 5.29
N PRO A 73 11.91 12.90 5.90
CA PRO A 73 11.20 14.06 5.40
C PRO A 73 11.85 14.64 4.13
N PRO A 74 11.06 15.18 3.18
CA PRO A 74 9.60 15.37 3.23
C PRO A 74 8.78 14.14 2.80
N GLU A 75 9.41 13.07 2.31
CA GLU A 75 8.74 11.92 1.71
C GLU A 75 7.84 11.17 2.69
N SER A 76 8.27 11.08 3.95
CA SER A 76 7.52 10.45 5.03
C SER A 76 6.19 11.13 5.30
N CYS A 77 6.10 12.46 5.17
CA CYS A 77 4.85 13.19 5.31
C CYS A 77 3.86 12.83 4.18
N PHE A 78 4.36 12.74 2.94
CA PHE A 78 3.55 12.32 1.80
C PHE A 78 3.12 10.86 1.92
N PHE A 79 4.03 9.98 2.34
CA PHE A 79 3.74 8.57 2.56
C PHE A 79 2.66 8.37 3.64
N SER A 80 2.80 9.03 4.80
CA SER A 80 1.78 9.05 5.85
C SER A 80 0.43 9.56 5.35
N LEU A 81 0.41 10.64 4.57
CA LEU A 81 -0.80 11.22 4.00
C LEU A 81 -1.49 10.24 3.05
N ILE A 82 -0.75 9.68 2.08
CA ILE A 82 -1.28 8.71 1.10
C ILE A 82 -1.84 7.48 1.80
N CYS A 83 -1.11 6.89 2.74
CA CYS A 83 -1.55 5.71 3.48
C CYS A 83 -2.78 6.01 4.36
N SER A 84 -2.79 7.14 5.08
CA SER A 84 -3.90 7.50 5.97
C SER A 84 -5.17 7.85 5.20
N THR A 85 -5.06 8.65 4.13
CA THR A 85 -6.18 8.94 3.23
C THR A 85 -6.64 7.67 2.51
N GLY A 86 -5.72 6.82 2.08
CA GLY A 86 -6.01 5.52 1.49
C GLY A 86 -6.82 4.63 2.44
N SER A 87 -6.41 4.53 3.71
CA SER A 87 -7.15 3.80 4.73
C SER A 87 -8.56 4.33 4.95
N PHE A 88 -8.73 5.65 5.04
CA PHE A 88 -10.07 6.26 5.16
C PHE A 88 -10.95 5.92 3.96
N MET A 89 -10.43 6.06 2.75
CA MET A 89 -11.17 5.74 1.52
C MET A 89 -11.51 4.25 1.44
N VAL A 90 -10.59 3.36 1.85
CA VAL A 90 -10.83 1.92 1.93
C VAL A 90 -12.00 1.61 2.87
N MET A 91 -12.01 2.20 4.06
CA MET A 91 -13.08 2.05 5.06
C MET A 91 -14.44 2.52 4.50
N LEU A 92 -14.46 3.70 3.86
CA LEU A 92 -15.66 4.27 3.26
C LEU A 92 -16.21 3.39 2.14
N ILE A 93 -15.36 2.97 1.19
CA ILE A 93 -15.75 2.16 0.03
C ILE A 93 -16.35 0.84 0.47
N VAL A 94 -15.71 0.15 1.43
CA VAL A 94 -16.23 -1.15 1.89
C VAL A 94 -17.51 -1.01 2.69
N LEU A 95 -17.68 0.08 3.45
CA LEU A 95 -18.93 0.35 4.17
C LEU A 95 -20.09 0.59 3.20
N LEU A 96 -19.87 1.40 2.16
CA LEU A 96 -20.86 1.68 1.13
C LEU A 96 -21.20 0.39 0.34
N TYR A 97 -20.19 -0.42 0.02
CA TYR A 97 -20.40 -1.71 -0.62
C TYR A 97 -21.20 -2.68 0.25
N TYR A 98 -20.87 -2.78 1.54
CA TYR A 98 -21.58 -3.62 2.51
C TYR A 98 -23.05 -3.22 2.61
N ALA A 99 -23.35 -1.92 2.72
CA ALA A 99 -24.70 -1.39 2.75
C ALA A 99 -25.47 -1.70 1.45
N HIS A 100 -24.82 -1.51 0.30
CA HIS A 100 -25.42 -1.81 -1.01
C HIS A 100 -25.79 -3.30 -1.16
N VAL A 101 -24.93 -4.21 -0.67
CA VAL A 101 -25.23 -5.66 -0.71
C VAL A 101 -26.44 -5.99 0.16
N ILE A 102 -26.60 -5.37 1.34
CA ILE A 102 -27.76 -5.59 2.22
C ILE A 102 -29.05 -5.01 1.64
N GLU A 103 -28.96 -3.88 0.92
CA GLU A 103 -30.13 -3.27 0.28
C GLU A 103 -30.65 -4.13 -0.88
N LYS A 104 -29.74 -4.69 -1.70
CA LYS A 104 -30.11 -5.44 -2.90
C LYS A 104 -30.28 -6.94 -2.66
N HIS A 105 -29.64 -7.49 -1.63
CA HIS A 105 -29.61 -8.91 -1.31
C HIS A 105 -29.71 -9.12 0.21
N GLN A 106 -29.94 -10.35 0.66
CA GLN A 106 -29.87 -10.66 2.09
C GLN A 106 -28.42 -10.61 2.59
N ASN A 107 -28.22 -10.14 3.83
CA ASN A 107 -26.89 -10.15 4.42
C ASN A 107 -26.36 -11.58 4.56
N CYS A 108 -25.08 -11.78 4.29
CA CYS A 108 -24.43 -13.08 4.39
C CYS A 108 -23.07 -12.97 5.08
N VAL A 109 -22.58 -14.10 5.59
CA VAL A 109 -21.29 -14.18 6.31
C VAL A 109 -20.13 -13.62 5.46
N LEU A 110 -20.16 -13.82 4.14
CA LEU A 110 -19.13 -13.31 3.23
C LEU A 110 -19.13 -11.78 3.15
N ASN A 111 -20.29 -11.13 3.21
CA ASN A 111 -20.39 -9.67 3.19
C ASN A 111 -19.80 -9.07 4.48
N THR A 112 -20.16 -9.60 5.64
CA THR A 112 -19.58 -9.20 6.93
C THR A 112 -18.10 -9.51 7.02
N ALA A 113 -17.65 -10.67 6.51
CA ALA A 113 -16.24 -11.02 6.47
C ALA A 113 -15.44 -10.04 5.59
N SER A 114 -15.97 -9.67 4.42
CA SER A 114 -15.38 -8.67 3.53
C SER A 114 -15.18 -7.33 4.23
N LEU A 115 -16.20 -6.84 4.95
CA LEU A 115 -16.15 -5.62 5.76
C LEU A 115 -15.03 -5.70 6.82
N SER A 116 -15.06 -6.74 7.65
CA SER A 116 -14.09 -6.93 8.74
C SER A 116 -12.65 -7.02 8.24
N THR A 117 -12.40 -7.86 7.23
CA THR A 117 -11.05 -8.04 6.67
C THR A 117 -10.51 -6.73 6.09
N ARG A 118 -11.35 -5.92 5.45
CA ARG A 118 -10.93 -4.66 4.85
C ARG A 118 -10.68 -3.55 5.88
N TRP A 119 -11.39 -3.55 7.00
CA TRP A 119 -11.11 -2.66 8.13
C TRP A 119 -9.78 -3.01 8.82
N ILE A 120 -9.50 -4.30 8.99
CA ILE A 120 -8.20 -4.79 9.48
C ILE A 120 -7.07 -4.32 8.54
N CYS A 121 -7.27 -4.43 7.23
CA CYS A 121 -6.33 -3.91 6.22
C CYS A 121 -6.09 -2.40 6.37
N ALA A 122 -7.15 -1.61 6.58
CA ALA A 122 -7.04 -0.17 6.76
C ALA A 122 -6.26 0.21 8.03
N ALA A 123 -6.45 -0.52 9.13
CA ALA A 123 -5.67 -0.35 10.35
C ALA A 123 -4.17 -0.65 10.13
N GLY A 124 -3.86 -1.74 9.42
CA GLY A 124 -2.49 -2.06 9.02
C GLY A 124 -1.85 -0.96 8.16
N LEU A 125 -2.59 -0.42 7.20
CA LEU A 125 -2.11 0.64 6.30
C LEU A 125 -1.87 1.98 7.04
N ILE A 126 -2.71 2.34 8.02
CA ILE A 126 -2.45 3.49 8.90
C ILE A 126 -1.12 3.30 9.63
N MET A 127 -0.89 2.09 10.17
CA MET A 127 0.32 1.79 10.92
C MET A 127 1.58 1.84 10.03
N VAL A 128 1.53 1.24 8.83
CA VAL A 128 2.62 1.31 7.84
C VAL A 128 2.96 2.76 7.48
N GLY A 129 1.93 3.57 7.23
CA GLY A 129 2.11 4.97 6.82
C GLY A 129 2.75 5.84 7.89
N ASN A 130 2.33 5.68 9.15
CA ASN A 130 2.70 6.60 10.23
C ASN A 130 3.91 6.15 11.06
N PHE A 131 4.26 4.87 11.03
CA PHE A 131 5.46 4.35 11.68
C PHE A 131 6.48 3.97 10.63
N GLN A 132 7.51 4.79 10.43
CA GLN A 132 8.51 4.59 9.40
C GLN A 132 9.45 3.43 9.76
N VAL A 133 9.97 2.73 8.75
CA VAL A 133 10.70 1.46 8.93
C VAL A 133 12.01 1.62 9.71
N ASP A 134 12.66 2.78 9.63
CA ASP A 134 13.93 3.03 10.33
C ASP A 134 13.75 3.57 11.75
N PHE A 135 12.62 4.25 12.03
CA PHE A 135 12.37 4.87 13.35
C PHE A 135 11.47 4.02 14.25
N ALA A 136 10.54 3.25 13.68
CA ALA A 136 9.56 2.46 14.41
C ALA A 136 9.33 1.08 13.74
N LYS A 137 10.45 0.38 13.48
CA LYS A 137 10.54 -0.87 12.72
C LYS A 137 9.52 -1.95 13.11
N VAL A 138 9.35 -2.18 14.41
CA VAL A 138 8.43 -3.22 14.91
C VAL A 138 6.99 -2.89 14.51
N LEU A 139 6.53 -1.67 14.79
CA LEU A 139 5.18 -1.23 14.46
C LEU A 139 4.97 -1.20 12.95
N HIS A 140 5.96 -0.73 12.18
CA HIS A 140 5.92 -0.76 10.72
C HIS A 140 5.69 -2.17 10.18
N TYR A 141 6.48 -3.15 10.62
CA TYR A 141 6.37 -4.53 10.14
C TYR A 141 5.12 -5.25 10.63
N VAL A 142 4.65 -4.97 11.85
CA VAL A 142 3.33 -5.45 12.28
C VAL A 142 2.26 -4.87 11.37
N GLY A 143 2.36 -3.59 11.00
CA GLY A 143 1.43 -2.92 10.09
C GLY A 143 1.42 -3.59 8.72
N ALA A 144 2.60 -3.84 8.16
CA ALA A 144 2.75 -4.53 6.88
C ALA A 144 2.20 -5.96 6.94
N GLY A 145 2.52 -6.68 8.01
CA GLY A 145 2.03 -8.04 8.28
C GLY A 145 0.52 -8.12 8.50
N VAL A 146 -0.13 -7.02 8.91
CA VAL A 146 -1.60 -6.93 8.98
C VAL A 146 -2.18 -6.53 7.63
N ALA A 147 -1.65 -5.49 6.98
CA ALA A 147 -2.21 -4.90 5.77
C ALA A 147 -2.16 -5.86 4.56
N PHE A 148 -1.01 -6.47 4.28
CA PHE A 148 -0.87 -7.28 3.06
C PHE A 148 -1.67 -8.58 3.11
N PRO A 149 -1.59 -9.43 4.15
CA PRO A 149 -2.36 -10.67 4.20
C PRO A 149 -3.87 -10.44 4.25
N SER A 150 -4.33 -9.44 5.01
CA SER A 150 -5.75 -9.08 5.03
C SER A 150 -6.23 -8.57 3.67
N SER A 151 -5.43 -7.79 2.94
CA SER A 151 -5.77 -7.38 1.58
C SER A 151 -5.92 -8.58 0.62
N MET A 152 -5.04 -9.57 0.71
CA MET A 152 -5.11 -10.78 -0.10
C MET A 152 -6.36 -11.62 0.24
N LEU A 153 -6.62 -11.81 1.53
CA LEU A 153 -7.82 -12.51 2.00
C LEU A 153 -9.10 -11.80 1.55
N PHE A 154 -9.13 -10.46 1.60
CA PHE A 154 -10.26 -9.67 1.12
C PHE A 154 -10.53 -9.94 -0.37
N VAL A 155 -9.51 -9.99 -1.22
CA VAL A 155 -9.69 -10.28 -2.66
C VAL A 155 -10.35 -11.65 -2.86
N CYS A 156 -9.93 -12.67 -2.10
CA CYS A 156 -10.55 -13.99 -2.16
C CYS A 156 -12.02 -13.99 -1.71
N ILE A 157 -12.31 -13.37 -0.55
CA ILE A 157 -13.68 -13.26 -0.01
C ILE A 157 -14.58 -12.48 -0.97
N GLN A 158 -14.09 -11.36 -1.50
CA GLN A 158 -14.83 -10.48 -2.40
C GLN A 158 -15.11 -11.17 -3.74
N SER A 159 -14.18 -11.98 -4.25
CA SER A 159 -14.39 -12.80 -5.45
C SER A 159 -15.48 -13.84 -5.22
N ALA A 160 -15.44 -14.56 -4.09
CA ALA A 160 -16.44 -15.55 -3.72
C ALA A 160 -17.84 -14.94 -3.50
N LEU A 161 -17.90 -13.77 -2.85
CA LEU A 161 -19.13 -13.00 -2.64
C LEU A 161 -19.73 -12.59 -3.99
N THR A 162 -18.93 -11.97 -4.86
CA THR A 162 -19.37 -11.52 -6.19
C THR A 162 -19.89 -12.69 -7.03
N TYR A 163 -19.20 -13.83 -7.01
CA TYR A 163 -19.66 -15.05 -7.69
C TYR A 163 -21.00 -15.57 -7.15
N ARG A 164 -21.17 -15.59 -5.82
CA ARG A 164 -22.45 -15.98 -5.20
C ARG A 164 -23.59 -15.04 -5.57
N LEU A 165 -23.35 -13.73 -5.52
CA LEU A 165 -24.35 -12.72 -5.89
C LEU A 165 -24.77 -12.87 -7.34
N ALA A 166 -23.83 -13.15 -8.26
CA ALA A 166 -24.13 -13.39 -9.67
C ALA A 166 -24.98 -14.65 -9.91
N LYS A 167 -24.77 -15.72 -9.13
CA LYS A 167 -25.57 -16.97 -9.24
C LYS A 167 -26.98 -16.86 -8.64
N THR A 168 -27.21 -15.88 -7.77
CA THR A 168 -28.47 -15.71 -7.03
C THR A 168 -29.35 -14.62 -7.65
N GLN A 169 -28.88 -13.98 -8.72
CA GLN A 169 -29.68 -13.15 -9.64
C GLN A 169 -30.36 -14.04 -10.69
#